data_AF-A0A842KYU0-F1
#
_entry.id   AF-A0A842KYU0-F1
#
_cell.length_a   1.000
_cell.length_b   1.000
_cell.length_c   1.000
_cell.angle_alpha   90.00
_cell.angle_beta   90.00
_cell.angle_gamma   90.00
#
_symmetry.space_group_name_H-M   'P 1'
#
loop_
_entity.id
_entity.type
_entity.pdbx_description
1 polymer ?
#
loop_
_entity_poly.entity_id
_entity_poly.type
_entity_poly.pdbx_seq_one_letter_code
_entity_poly.pdbx_strand_id
1 'polypeptide(L)' 'MVDVIERYGVAYVPGASFFVDGTGWNTMRLNFSFPTEEQILAGVERLSKAIKEEAKNIR' A
#
# COMPACT_ATOMS: atom_id res chain seq x y z
N MET A 1 -4.39 -2.73 -6.23
CA MET A 1 -4.14 -1.26 -6.22
C MET A 1 -5.43 -0.49 -6.33
N VAL A 2 -6.15 -0.58 -7.45
CA VAL A 2 -7.40 0.15 -7.69
C VAL A 2 -8.40 -0.08 -6.55
N ASP A 3 -8.59 -1.34 -6.15
CA ASP A 3 -9.43 -1.72 -4.99
C ASP A 3 -9.04 -1.00 -3.68
N VAL A 4 -7.74 -0.90 -3.40
CA VAL A 4 -7.25 -0.26 -2.16
C VAL A 4 -7.54 1.25 -2.17
N ILE A 5 -7.42 1.88 -3.33
CA ILE A 5 -7.73 3.31 -3.51
C ILE A 5 -9.23 3.54 -3.32
N GLU A 6 -10.08 2.74 -3.97
CA GLU A 6 -11.54 2.89 -3.91
C GLU A 6 -12.09 2.63 -2.51
N ARG A 7 -11.57 1.62 -1.81
CA ARG A 7 -12.12 1.18 -0.51
C ARG A 7 -11.53 1.92 0.68
N TYR A 8 -10.25 2.30 0.63
CA TYR A 8 -9.55 2.88 1.78
C TYR A 8 -9.01 4.29 1.52
N GLY A 9 -9.02 4.78 0.27
CA GLY A 9 -8.52 6.12 -0.06
C GLY A 9 -7.02 6.27 0.22
N VAL A 10 -6.23 5.23 -0.09
CA VAL A 10 -4.76 5.26 0.00
C VAL A 10 -4.13 4.59 -1.22
N ALA A 11 -3.06 5.19 -1.74
CA ALA A 11 -2.30 4.68 -2.88
C ALA A 11 -0.85 4.37 -2.48
N TYR A 12 -0.27 3.34 -3.10
CA TYR A 12 1.15 3.00 -3.01
C TYR A 12 1.65 2.58 -4.40
N VAL A 13 2.87 2.08 -4.54
CA VAL A 13 3.33 1.44 -5.79
C VAL A 13 3.71 -0.01 -5.52
N PRO A 14 3.24 -1.01 -6.30
CA PRO A 14 3.61 -2.40 -6.07
C PRO A 14 5.08 -2.61 -6.36
N GLY A 15 5.75 -3.41 -5.54
CA GLY A 15 7.20 -3.59 -5.63
C GLY A 15 7.66 -4.44 -6.80
N ALA A 16 6.84 -5.39 -7.29
CA ALA A 16 7.22 -6.35 -8.33
C ALA A 16 7.81 -5.69 -9.60
N SER A 17 7.32 -4.51 -9.99
CA SER A 17 7.83 -3.77 -11.16
C SER A 17 9.30 -3.31 -11.02
N PHE A 18 9.88 -3.35 -9.81
CA PHE A 18 11.26 -2.95 -9.53
C PHE A 18 12.23 -4.13 -9.47
N PHE A 19 11.77 -5.38 -9.58
CA PHE A 19 12.60 -6.58 -9.52
C PHE A 19 12.63 -7.27 -10.88
N VAL A 20 13.78 -7.22 -11.56
CA VAL A 20 13.95 -7.77 -12.93
C VAL A 20 13.95 -9.30 -12.99
N ASP A 21 14.13 -9.97 -11.85
CA ASP A 21 14.17 -11.42 -11.71
C ASP A 21 12.78 -12.03 -11.42
N GLY A 22 11.71 -11.23 -11.45
CA GLY A 22 10.33 -11.68 -11.22
C GLY A 22 9.97 -11.86 -9.75
N THR A 23 10.83 -11.43 -8.82
CA THR A 23 10.55 -11.44 -7.36
C THR A 23 9.81 -10.16 -6.90
N GLY A 24 9.68 -9.94 -5.59
CA GLY A 24 9.15 -8.67 -5.05
C GLY A 24 7.63 -8.52 -4.98
N TRP A 25 6.86 -9.60 -5.21
CA TRP A 25 5.39 -9.59 -5.15
C TRP A 25 4.79 -9.20 -3.80
N ASN A 26 5.53 -9.40 -2.71
CA ASN A 26 5.12 -9.05 -1.34
C ASN A 26 5.76 -7.73 -0.85
N THR A 27 6.22 -6.88 -1.77
CA THR A 27 6.87 -5.60 -1.44
C THR A 27 6.09 -4.42 -2.02
N MET A 28 6.31 -3.23 -1.46
CA MET A 28 5.70 -1.98 -1.93
C MET A 28 6.63 -0.79 -1.73
N ARG A 29 6.47 0.26 -2.54
CA ARG A 29 7.16 1.54 -2.38
C ARG A 29 6.21 2.60 -1.81
N LEU A 30 6.66 3.27 -0.74
CA LEU A 30 5.96 4.39 -0.11
C LEU A 30 6.66 5.71 -0.46
N ASN A 31 5.88 6.78 -0.58
CA ASN A 31 6.38 8.14 -0.76
C ASN A 31 5.88 9.02 0.39
N PHE A 32 6.79 9.80 0.97
CA PHE A 32 6.52 10.73 2.07
C PHE A 32 7.04 12.15 1.77
N SER A 33 7.45 12.42 0.52
CA SER A 33 7.99 13.72 0.11
C SER A 33 6.91 14.72 -0.34
N PHE A 34 5.73 14.22 -0.73
CA PHE A 34 4.59 15.02 -1.17
C PHE A 34 3.51 15.25 -0.10
N PRO A 35 3.05 14.22 0.66
CA PRO A 35 1.97 14.41 1.62
C PRO A 35 2.43 15.20 2.87
N THR A 36 1.49 15.87 3.53
CA THR A 36 1.73 16.48 4.85
C THR A 36 1.87 15.40 5.93
N GLU A 37 2.37 15.77 7.11
CA GLU A 37 2.48 14.85 8.25
C GLU A 37 1.13 14.25 8.65
N GLU A 38 0.06 15.06 8.67
CA GLU A 38 -1.30 14.60 8.97
C GLU A 38 -1.82 13.61 7.92
N GLN A 39 -1.51 13.86 6.64
CA GLN A 39 -1.86 12.95 5.54
C GLN A 39 -1.08 11.64 5.64
N ILE A 40 0.19 11.67 6.08
CA ILE A 40 0.99 10.48 6.32
C ILE A 40 0.35 9.64 7.43
N LEU A 41 0.00 10.26 8.57
CA LEU A 41 -0.65 9.55 9.68
C LEU A 41 -1.97 8.89 9.25
N ALA A 42 -2.85 9.65 8.59
CA ALA A 42 -4.11 9.11 8.09
C ALA A 42 -3.90 8.03 7.00
N GLY A 43 -2.91 8.21 6.13
CA GLY A 43 -2.56 7.26 5.08
C GLY A 43 -2.05 5.92 5.65
N VAL A 44 -1.19 5.96 6.66
CA VAL A 44 -0.68 4.76 7.35
C VAL A 44 -1.81 4.02 8.07
N GLU A 45 -2.75 4.73 8.70
CA GLU A 45 -3.91 4.10 9.33
C GLU A 45 -4.79 3.37 8.31
N ARG A 46 -5.08 4.03 7.16
CA ARG A 46 -5.84 3.44 6.05
C ARG A 46 -5.13 2.22 5.46
N LEU A 47 -3.82 2.32 5.24
CA LEU A 47 -3.01 1.22 4.73
C LEU A 47 -3.01 0.02 5.69
N SER A 48 -2.92 0.27 7.00
CA SER A 48 -3.00 -0.79 8.02
C SER A 48 -4.32 -1.56 7.94
N LYS A 49 -5.45 -0.86 7.75
CA LYS A 49 -6.78 -1.48 7.59
C LYS A 49 -6.81 -2.37 6.35
N ALA A 50 -6.33 -1.87 5.20
CA ALA A 50 -6.27 -2.63 3.96
C ALA A 50 -5.45 -3.93 4.09
N ILE A 51 -4.25 -3.84 4.67
CA ILE A 51 -3.37 -5.01 4.88
C ILE A 51 -4.02 -6.04 5.79
N LYS A 52 -4.63 -5.61 6.91
CA LYS A 52 -5.29 -6.51 7.86
C LYS A 52 -6.47 -7.23 7.24
N GLU A 53 -7.22 -6.55 6.37
CA GLU A 53 -8.34 -7.17 5.69
C GLU A 53 -7.88 -8.20 4.66
N GLU A 54 -6.88 -7.87 3.85
CA GLU A 54 -6.35 -8.85 2.91
C GLU A 54 -5.68 -10.04 3.58
N ALA A 55 -4.99 -9.83 4.71
CA ALA A 55 -4.45 -10.93 5.50
C ALA A 55 -5.52 -11.91 6.01
N LYS A 56 -6.78 -11.47 6.16
CA LYS A 56 -7.90 -12.37 6.49
C LYS A 56 -8.39 -13.15 5.28
N ASN A 57 -8.32 -12.57 4.09
CA ASN A 57 -8.79 -13.20 2.85
C ASN A 57 -7.85 -14.30 2.34
N ILE A 58 -6.57 -14.27 2.74
CA ILE A 58 -5.55 -15.29 2.41
C ILE A 58 -5.62 -16.47 3.41
N ARG A 59 -6.44 -16.38 4.47
CA ARG A 59 -6.48 -17.35 5.57
C ARG A 59 -7.52 -18.45 5.38
#